data_AF-A0A934RLL3-F1
#
_entry.id   AF-A0A934RLL3-F1
#
_cell.length_a   1.000
_cell.length_b   1.000
_cell.length_c   1.000
_cell.angle_alpha   90.00
_cell.angle_beta   90.00
_cell.angle_gamma   90.00
#
_symmetry.space_group_name_H-M   'P 1'
#
loop_
_entity.id
_entity.type
_entity.pdbx_description
1 polymer ?
#
loop_
_entity_poly.entity_id
_entity_poly.type
_entity_poly.pdbx_seq_one_letter_code
_entity_poly.pdbx_strand_id
1 'polypeptide(L)'
;MPDSTLRPSHLREALRLGWGGAKSNLLPGALLWTVGLVLVIAYYQSPVVAQTFDHIGIWKNRYSPWFAMVSTALFGSLIPWLAQLAFLPRERRMPFRQVPWLFLFWALHGWQVDKLYELQAHVFGNAIDAATIVRKTLVDQFVWVPLLAVPQVLLSYLFIEHGLSGKRFGEALRRKSYWERAIPLMIANWVVWVPSVSLVYLFPLPLQLPLMNLILALWCLIISFFAKNG
;
A
#
# COMPACT_ATOMS: atom_id res chain seq x y z
N MET A 1 -18.04 -26.88 11.06
CA MET A 1 -17.64 -25.73 10.23
C MET A 1 -18.00 -24.47 11.01
N PRO A 2 -17.07 -23.53 11.28
CA PRO A 2 -17.44 -22.25 11.84
C PRO A 2 -18.27 -21.51 10.78
N ASP A 3 -19.44 -21.04 11.19
CA ASP A 3 -20.37 -20.24 10.41
C ASP A 3 -19.62 -19.04 9.81
N SER A 4 -19.36 -19.06 8.51
CA SER A 4 -18.57 -18.04 7.78
C SER A 4 -19.40 -16.80 7.46
N THR A 5 -20.68 -16.79 7.84
CA THR A 5 -21.60 -15.69 7.59
C THR A 5 -21.44 -14.60 8.65
N LEU A 6 -21.17 -13.37 8.21
CA LEU A 6 -21.08 -12.20 9.09
C LEU A 6 -22.46 -11.91 9.70
N ARG A 7 -22.60 -12.07 11.01
CA ARG A 7 -23.83 -11.66 11.71
C ARG A 7 -23.96 -10.13 11.69
N PRO A 8 -25.18 -9.56 11.67
CA PRO A 8 -25.39 -8.11 11.63
C PRO A 8 -24.71 -7.32 12.75
N SER A 9 -24.57 -7.90 13.95
CA SER A 9 -23.85 -7.31 15.08
C SER A 9 -22.34 -7.17 14.81
N HIS A 10 -21.72 -8.21 14.24
CA HIS A 10 -20.30 -8.22 13.86
C HIS A 10 -20.02 -7.25 12.71
N LEU A 11 -20.96 -7.07 11.77
CA LEU A 11 -20.83 -6.08 10.70
C LEU A 11 -20.83 -4.65 11.26
N ARG A 12 -21.76 -4.30 12.15
CA ARG A 12 -21.80 -2.96 12.77
C ARG A 12 -20.51 -2.65 13.53
N GLU A 13 -19.98 -3.64 14.24
CA GLU A 13 -18.70 -3.51 14.93
C GLU A 13 -17.53 -3.32 13.95
N ALA A 14 -17.46 -4.13 12.89
CA ALA A 14 -16.45 -4.00 11.85
C ALA A 14 -16.49 -2.62 11.16
N LEU A 15 -17.68 -2.10 10.86
CA LEU A 15 -17.87 -0.75 10.32
C LEU A 15 -17.37 0.32 11.30
N ARG A 16 -17.70 0.18 12.60
CA ARG A 16 -17.25 1.11 13.64
C ARG A 16 -15.72 1.12 13.76
N LEU A 17 -15.09 -0.06 13.76
CA LEU A 17 -13.64 -0.20 13.83
C LEU A 17 -12.97 0.39 12.58
N GLY A 18 -13.49 0.06 11.40
CA GLY A 18 -12.98 0.59 10.13
C GLY A 18 -13.06 2.11 10.07
N TRP A 19 -14.19 2.68 10.51
CA TRP A 19 -14.37 4.14 10.56
C TRP A 19 -13.46 4.82 11.59
N GLY A 20 -13.24 4.19 12.75
CA GLY A 20 -12.26 4.67 13.73
C GLY A 20 -10.84 4.72 13.18
N GLY A 21 -10.43 3.66 12.46
CA GLY A 21 -9.14 3.61 11.75
C GLY A 21 -9.04 4.67 10.65
N ALA A 22 -10.06 4.77 9.80
CA ALA A 22 -10.17 5.79 8.76
C ALA A 22 -9.97 7.21 9.30
N LYS A 23 -10.66 7.59 10.37
CA LYS A 23 -10.49 8.90 11.02
C LYS A 23 -9.08 9.13 11.55
N SER A 24 -8.49 8.11 12.17
CA SER A 24 -7.14 8.18 12.72
C SER A 24 -6.08 8.33 11.63
N ASN A 25 -6.39 7.85 10.42
CA ASN A 25 -5.53 7.90 9.26
C ASN A 25 -5.68 9.19 8.43
N LEU A 26 -6.64 10.08 8.72
CA LEU A 26 -6.84 11.31 7.95
C LEU A 26 -5.63 12.25 8.01
N LEU A 27 -5.05 12.44 9.20
CA LEU A 27 -3.87 13.31 9.36
C LEU A 27 -2.62 12.71 8.69
N PRO A 28 -2.26 11.43 8.97
CA PRO A 28 -1.27 10.69 8.18
C PRO A 28 -1.49 10.79 6.66
N GLY A 29 -2.73 10.59 6.21
CA GLY A 29 -3.12 10.66 4.80
C GLY A 29 -2.93 12.06 4.23
N ALA A 30 -3.35 13.11 4.93
CA ALA A 30 -3.20 14.49 4.46
C ALA A 30 -1.74 14.87 4.22
N LEU A 31 -0.82 14.44 5.10
CA LEU A 31 0.61 14.65 4.90
C LEU A 31 1.10 13.94 3.62
N LEU A 32 0.70 12.68 3.44
CA LEU A 32 1.03 11.87 2.27
C LEU A 32 0.50 12.50 0.96
N TRP A 33 -0.76 12.95 0.95
CA TRP A 33 -1.37 13.57 -0.23
C TRP A 33 -0.74 14.91 -0.56
N THR A 34 -0.33 15.68 0.45
CA THR A 34 0.39 16.94 0.25
C THR A 34 1.71 16.68 -0.46
N VAL A 35 2.50 15.69 0.01
CA VAL A 35 3.75 15.32 -0.67
C VAL A 35 3.47 14.83 -2.09
N GLY A 36 2.50 13.94 -2.28
CA GLY A 36 2.12 13.45 -3.62
C GLY A 36 1.71 14.58 -4.57
N LEU A 37 0.88 15.52 -4.11
CA LEU A 37 0.43 16.67 -4.89
C LEU A 37 1.59 17.60 -5.26
N VAL A 38 2.50 17.88 -4.31
CA VAL A 38 3.71 18.68 -4.58
C VAL A 38 4.54 18.01 -5.67
N LEU A 39 4.69 16.68 -5.66
CA LEU A 39 5.43 15.95 -6.69
C LEU A 39 4.75 16.00 -8.05
N VAL A 40 3.42 15.83 -8.10
CA VAL A 40 2.63 15.98 -9.34
C VAL A 40 2.85 17.38 -9.92
N ILE A 41 2.67 18.42 -9.10
CA ILE A 41 2.83 19.82 -9.54
C ILE A 41 4.27 20.06 -10.01
N ALA A 42 5.27 19.61 -9.25
CA ALA A 42 6.68 19.78 -9.61
C ALA A 42 7.03 19.10 -10.93
N TYR A 43 6.50 17.90 -11.19
CA TYR A 43 6.71 17.19 -12.45
C TYR A 43 6.18 17.98 -13.65
N TYR A 44 4.97 18.55 -13.56
CA TYR A 44 4.37 19.28 -14.68
C TYR A 44 4.83 20.74 -14.83
N GLN A 45 5.34 21.36 -13.76
CA GLN A 45 5.73 22.78 -13.78
C GLN A 45 7.24 23.02 -13.86
N SER A 46 8.08 21.99 -13.59
CA SER A 46 9.53 22.13 -13.66
C SER A 46 10.15 21.15 -14.66
N PRO A 47 10.72 21.63 -15.78
CA PRO A 47 11.39 20.78 -16.76
C PRO A 47 12.55 19.96 -16.16
N VAL A 48 13.23 20.48 -15.15
CA VAL A 48 14.35 19.79 -14.47
C VAL A 48 13.84 18.59 -13.66
N VAL A 49 12.72 18.78 -12.95
CA VAL A 49 12.08 17.69 -12.19
C VAL A 49 11.53 16.64 -13.16
N ALA A 50 10.86 17.08 -14.23
CA ALA A 50 10.35 16.19 -15.28
C ALA A 50 11.46 15.30 -15.86
N GLN A 51 12.56 15.89 -16.32
CA GLN A 51 13.70 15.16 -16.89
C GLN A 51 14.30 14.15 -15.90
N THR A 52 14.45 14.56 -14.63
CA THR A 52 14.98 13.68 -13.58
C THR A 52 14.06 12.47 -13.38
N PHE A 53 12.75 12.69 -13.35
CA PHE A 53 11.77 11.63 -13.18
C PHE A 53 11.72 10.74 -14.42
N ASP A 54 11.72 11.31 -15.61
CA ASP A 54 11.70 10.55 -16.87
C ASP A 54 12.90 9.61 -16.99
N HIS A 55 14.08 9.99 -16.48
CA HIS A 55 15.21 9.07 -16.36
C HIS A 55 14.89 7.84 -15.48
N ILE A 56 14.20 8.04 -14.35
CA ILE A 56 13.71 6.94 -13.50
C ILE A 56 12.70 6.10 -14.28
N GLY A 57 11.81 6.71 -15.05
CA GLY A 57 10.85 6.01 -15.90
C GLY A 57 11.50 5.15 -16.98
N ILE A 58 12.54 5.66 -17.65
CA ILE A 58 13.35 4.90 -18.62
C ILE A 58 14.01 3.70 -17.94
N TRP A 59 14.61 3.91 -16.76
CA TRP A 59 15.21 2.83 -15.97
C TRP A 59 14.18 1.77 -15.57
N LYS A 60 13.02 2.20 -15.06
CA LYS A 60 11.91 1.31 -14.71
C LYS A 60 11.53 0.44 -15.90
N ASN A 61 11.29 1.04 -17.06
CA ASN A 61 10.87 0.28 -18.25
C ASN A 61 11.96 -0.67 -18.74
N ARG A 62 13.23 -0.26 -18.70
CA ARG A 62 14.35 -1.09 -19.14
C ARG A 62 14.54 -2.35 -18.28
N TYR A 63 14.28 -2.24 -16.97
CA TYR A 63 14.59 -3.29 -16.01
C TYR A 63 13.35 -3.94 -15.38
N SER A 64 12.13 -3.58 -15.78
CA SER A 64 10.92 -4.31 -15.37
C SER A 64 10.98 -5.77 -15.89
N PRO A 65 10.58 -6.77 -15.07
CA PRO A 65 9.89 -6.64 -13.78
C PRO A 65 10.81 -6.46 -12.56
N TRP A 66 12.13 -6.64 -12.70
CA TRP A 66 13.07 -6.62 -11.57
C TRP A 66 13.12 -5.27 -10.87
N PHE A 67 13.04 -4.17 -11.63
CA PHE A 67 12.90 -2.83 -11.05
C PHE A 67 11.70 -2.80 -10.12
N ALA A 68 10.54 -3.29 -10.57
CA ALA A 68 9.31 -3.24 -9.79
C ALA A 68 9.41 -4.06 -8.51
N MET A 69 9.95 -5.27 -8.60
CA MET A 69 10.14 -6.15 -7.44
C MET A 69 11.11 -5.53 -6.42
N VAL A 70 12.31 -5.17 -6.86
CA VAL A 70 13.37 -4.70 -5.96
C VAL A 70 13.03 -3.34 -5.37
N SER A 71 12.56 -2.39 -6.17
CA SER A 71 12.21 -1.06 -5.65
C SER A 71 11.05 -1.12 -4.66
N THR A 72 10.00 -1.90 -4.95
CA THR A 72 8.87 -2.03 -4.02
C THR A 72 9.29 -2.74 -2.73
N ALA A 73 10.13 -3.78 -2.82
CA ALA A 73 10.70 -4.45 -1.66
C ALA A 73 11.51 -3.49 -0.78
N LEU A 74 12.36 -2.66 -1.37
CA LEU A 74 13.15 -1.67 -0.64
C LEU A 74 12.26 -0.64 0.07
N PHE A 75 11.29 -0.07 -0.64
CA PHE A 75 10.44 1.00 -0.11
C PHE A 75 9.38 0.48 0.88
N GLY A 76 8.85 -0.73 0.70
CA GLY A 76 7.88 -1.34 1.60
C GLY A 76 8.49 -2.04 2.83
N SER A 77 9.80 -2.31 2.84
CA SER A 77 10.44 -3.05 3.94
C SER A 77 11.74 -2.42 4.45
N LEU A 78 12.80 -2.43 3.64
CA LEU A 78 14.15 -2.13 4.10
C LEU A 78 14.32 -0.66 4.49
N ILE A 79 13.86 0.27 3.65
CA ILE A 79 13.94 1.72 3.92
C ILE A 79 13.17 2.08 5.20
N PRO A 80 11.90 1.67 5.38
CA PRO A 80 11.18 1.88 6.63
C PRO A 80 11.92 1.30 7.84
N TRP A 81 12.45 0.08 7.73
CA TRP A 81 13.18 -0.55 8.82
C TRP A 81 14.48 0.19 9.19
N LEU A 82 15.27 0.62 8.20
CA LEU A 82 16.48 1.42 8.42
C LEU A 82 16.16 2.76 9.09
N ALA A 83 15.06 3.42 8.71
CA ALA A 83 14.61 4.63 9.37
C ALA A 83 14.19 4.37 10.83
N GLN A 84 13.51 3.26 11.11
CA GLN A 84 13.21 2.87 12.50
C GLN A 84 14.50 2.64 13.32
N LEU A 85 15.55 2.05 12.72
CA LEU A 85 16.84 1.91 13.40
C LEU A 85 17.47 3.26 13.75
N ALA A 86 17.39 4.22 12.84
CA ALA A 86 18.00 5.53 13.00
C ALA A 86 17.25 6.43 14.00
N PHE A 87 15.91 6.35 14.04
CA PHE A 87 15.09 7.37 14.70
C PHE A 87 14.16 6.84 15.82
N LEU A 88 13.94 5.53 15.94
CA LEU A 88 13.08 4.96 17.00
C LEU A 88 13.90 4.25 18.08
N PRO A 89 13.42 4.22 19.33
CA PRO A 89 14.02 3.41 20.39
C PRO A 89 13.76 1.91 20.15
N ARG A 90 14.60 1.04 20.74
CA ARG A 90 14.69 -0.39 20.38
C ARG A 90 13.37 -1.15 20.48
N GLU A 91 12.55 -0.81 21.47
CA GLU A 91 11.24 -1.40 21.77
C GLU A 91 10.17 -1.08 20.72
N ARG A 92 10.33 0.02 19.97
CA ARG A 92 9.42 0.40 18.88
C ARG A 92 9.86 -0.10 17.51
N ARG A 93 11.05 -0.72 17.42
CA ARG A 93 11.63 -1.19 16.16
C ARG A 93 11.04 -2.54 15.78
N MET A 94 10.77 -2.70 14.50
CA MET A 94 10.45 -3.99 13.93
C MET A 94 11.67 -4.94 14.02
N PRO A 95 11.49 -6.19 14.49
CA PRO A 95 12.56 -7.17 14.53
C PRO A 95 13.11 -7.49 13.14
N PHE A 96 14.45 -7.56 13.00
CA PHE A 96 15.11 -7.85 11.72
C PHE A 96 14.60 -9.15 11.06
N ARG A 97 14.26 -10.18 11.85
CA ARG A 97 13.69 -11.44 11.35
C ARG A 97 12.42 -11.28 10.49
N GLN A 98 11.70 -10.17 10.61
CA GLN A 98 10.51 -9.88 9.81
C GLN A 98 10.86 -9.22 8.46
N VAL A 99 12.05 -8.60 8.34
CA VAL A 99 12.48 -7.87 7.14
C VAL A 99 12.59 -8.78 5.92
N PRO A 100 13.21 -9.98 5.96
CA PRO A 100 13.27 -10.85 4.78
C PRO A 100 11.89 -11.26 4.25
N TRP A 101 10.94 -11.54 5.15
CA TRP A 101 9.57 -11.86 4.76
C TRP A 101 8.87 -10.67 4.11
N LEU A 102 8.95 -9.47 4.72
CA LEU A 102 8.40 -8.25 4.12
C LEU A 102 9.05 -7.92 2.78
N PHE A 103 10.36 -8.14 2.65
CA PHE A 103 11.08 -7.93 1.40
C PHE A 103 10.53 -8.82 0.29
N LEU A 104 10.36 -10.12 0.54
CA LEU A 104 9.77 -11.05 -0.41
C LEU A 104 8.31 -10.71 -0.74
N PHE A 105 7.53 -10.38 0.29
CA PHE A 105 6.12 -9.99 0.14
C PHE A 105 6.00 -8.77 -0.77
N TRP A 106 6.71 -7.68 -0.46
CA TRP A 106 6.66 -6.45 -1.24
C TRP A 106 7.32 -6.59 -2.62
N ALA A 107 8.27 -7.50 -2.80
CA ALA A 107 8.79 -7.83 -4.13
C ALA A 107 7.70 -8.42 -5.03
N LEU A 108 6.98 -9.42 -4.53
CA LEU A 108 5.85 -10.02 -5.26
C LEU A 108 4.76 -8.98 -5.53
N HIS A 109 4.40 -8.19 -4.51
CA HIS A 109 3.37 -7.17 -4.61
C HIS A 109 3.74 -6.07 -5.61
N GLY A 110 5.02 -5.67 -5.65
CA GLY A 110 5.54 -4.71 -6.61
C GLY A 110 5.38 -5.17 -8.06
N TRP A 111 5.70 -6.42 -8.34
CA TRP A 111 5.46 -7.02 -9.65
C TRP A 111 3.97 -7.04 -10.01
N GLN A 112 3.10 -7.44 -9.07
CA GLN A 112 1.66 -7.48 -9.29
C GLN A 112 1.08 -6.09 -9.58
N VAL A 113 1.51 -5.06 -8.83
CA VAL A 113 1.07 -3.67 -9.05
C VAL A 113 1.57 -3.14 -10.40
N ASP A 114 2.81 -3.48 -10.79
CA ASP A 114 3.32 -3.11 -12.12
C ASP A 114 2.44 -3.69 -13.24
N LYS A 115 2.02 -4.95 -13.10
CA LYS A 115 1.09 -5.61 -14.04
C LYS A 115 -0.32 -5.04 -13.99
N LEU A 116 -0.80 -4.63 -12.82
CA LEU A 116 -2.06 -3.90 -12.71
C LEU A 116 -2.00 -2.59 -13.49
N TYR A 117 -0.92 -1.81 -13.37
CA TYR A 117 -0.78 -0.54 -14.08
C TYR A 117 -0.69 -0.73 -15.60
N GLU A 118 0.09 -1.72 -16.07
CA GLU A 118 0.16 -2.08 -17.49
C GLU A 118 -1.21 -2.52 -18.03
N LEU A 119 -1.94 -3.37 -17.30
CA LEU A 119 -3.26 -3.84 -17.68
C LEU A 119 -4.27 -2.68 -17.75
N GLN A 120 -4.27 -1.81 -16.75
CA GLN A 120 -5.16 -0.65 -16.73
C GLN A 120 -4.81 0.37 -17.82
N ALA A 121 -3.53 0.52 -18.16
CA ALA A 121 -3.11 1.32 -19.30
C ALA A 121 -3.62 0.74 -20.62
N HIS A 122 -3.63 -0.58 -20.77
CA HIS A 122 -4.19 -1.25 -21.95
C HIS A 122 -5.72 -1.10 -22.04
N VAL A 123 -6.43 -1.26 -20.91
CA VAL A 123 -7.90 -1.24 -20.88
C VAL A 123 -8.49 0.18 -20.91
N PHE A 124 -7.89 1.12 -20.18
CA PHE A 124 -8.43 2.48 -20.00
C PHE A 124 -7.61 3.57 -20.71
N GLY A 125 -6.43 3.25 -21.23
CA GLY A 125 -5.50 4.22 -21.82
C GLY A 125 -4.58 4.90 -20.81
N ASN A 126 -3.77 5.84 -21.30
CA ASN A 126 -2.79 6.60 -20.51
C ASN A 126 -3.08 8.12 -20.48
N ALA A 127 -4.26 8.53 -20.92
CA ALA A 127 -4.65 9.93 -20.89
C ALA A 127 -4.78 10.42 -19.43
N ILE A 128 -4.32 11.64 -19.19
CA ILE A 128 -4.39 12.31 -17.89
C ILE A 128 -5.67 13.15 -17.88
N ASP A 129 -6.80 12.46 -17.92
CA ASP A 129 -8.13 13.05 -17.84
C ASP A 129 -8.92 12.42 -16.68
N ALA A 130 -9.94 13.15 -16.21
CA ALA A 130 -10.73 12.73 -15.05
C ALA A 130 -11.39 11.36 -15.25
N ALA A 131 -11.87 11.04 -16.45
CA ALA A 131 -12.56 9.76 -16.70
C ALA A 131 -11.57 8.59 -16.63
N THR A 132 -10.39 8.72 -17.23
CA THR A 132 -9.33 7.71 -17.18
C THR A 132 -8.86 7.48 -15.74
N ILE A 133 -8.58 8.55 -14.98
CA ILE A 133 -8.09 8.47 -13.60
C ILE A 133 -9.14 7.87 -12.66
N VAL A 134 -10.41 8.28 -12.78
CA VAL A 134 -11.50 7.73 -11.96
C VAL A 134 -11.69 6.25 -12.25
N ARG A 135 -11.71 5.82 -13.53
CA ARG A 135 -11.84 4.39 -13.86
C ARG A 135 -10.70 3.56 -13.27
N LYS A 136 -9.45 4.04 -13.41
CA LYS A 136 -8.29 3.34 -12.84
C LYS A 136 -8.36 3.27 -11.31
N THR A 137 -8.69 4.39 -10.67
CA THR A 137 -8.85 4.46 -9.21
C THR A 137 -9.95 3.49 -8.73
N LEU A 138 -11.08 3.43 -9.43
CA LEU A 138 -12.19 2.56 -9.05
C LEU A 138 -11.84 1.08 -9.17
N VAL A 139 -11.20 0.67 -10.27
CA VAL A 139 -10.78 -0.72 -10.47
C VAL A 139 -9.71 -1.11 -9.45
N ASP A 140 -8.73 -0.25 -9.22
CA ASP A 140 -7.71 -0.46 -8.20
C ASP A 140 -8.35 -0.67 -6.81
N GLN A 141 -9.15 0.29 -6.35
CA GLN A 141 -9.60 0.32 -4.96
C GLN A 141 -10.81 -0.56 -4.67
N PHE A 142 -11.65 -0.85 -5.66
CA PHE A 142 -12.89 -1.62 -5.47
C PHE A 142 -12.89 -2.99 -6.17
N VAL A 143 -11.86 -3.32 -6.96
CA VAL A 143 -11.70 -4.66 -7.55
C VAL A 143 -10.37 -5.28 -7.13
N TRP A 144 -9.24 -4.66 -7.45
CA TRP A 144 -7.93 -5.22 -7.14
C TRP A 144 -7.68 -5.31 -5.63
N VAL A 145 -7.96 -4.25 -4.89
CA VAL A 145 -7.73 -4.18 -3.44
C VAL A 145 -8.53 -5.24 -2.68
N PRO A 146 -9.86 -5.36 -2.84
CA PRO A 146 -10.65 -6.36 -2.11
C PRO A 146 -10.31 -7.80 -2.47
N LEU A 147 -9.99 -8.06 -3.75
CA LEU A 147 -9.82 -9.42 -4.27
C LEU A 147 -8.39 -9.95 -4.14
N LEU A 148 -7.39 -9.07 -4.16
CA LEU A 148 -5.97 -9.49 -4.17
C LEU A 148 -5.14 -8.77 -3.11
N ALA A 149 -5.12 -7.43 -3.09
CA ALA A 149 -4.19 -6.72 -2.21
C ALA A 149 -4.47 -6.94 -0.72
N VAL A 150 -5.71 -6.70 -0.26
CA VAL A 150 -6.11 -6.86 1.15
C VAL A 150 -5.95 -8.30 1.63
N PRO A 151 -6.41 -9.34 0.89
CA PRO A 151 -6.14 -10.72 1.29
C PRO A 151 -4.64 -10.98 1.51
N GLN A 152 -3.78 -10.57 0.56
CA GLN A 152 -2.35 -10.82 0.66
C GLN A 152 -1.69 -10.05 1.82
N VAL A 153 -2.01 -8.76 1.98
CA VAL A 153 -1.52 -7.94 3.10
C VAL A 153 -1.97 -8.54 4.43
N LEU A 154 -3.26 -8.87 4.58
CA LEU A 154 -3.81 -9.41 5.80
C LEU A 154 -3.13 -10.72 6.20
N LEU A 155 -2.96 -11.66 5.25
CA LEU A 155 -2.31 -12.93 5.53
C LEU A 155 -0.82 -12.74 5.88
N SER A 156 -0.12 -11.87 5.15
CA SER A 156 1.31 -11.61 5.39
C SER A 156 1.55 -10.95 6.76
N TYR A 157 0.77 -9.94 7.12
CA TYR A 157 0.90 -9.28 8.42
C TYR A 157 0.42 -10.16 9.57
N LEU A 158 -0.63 -10.98 9.38
CA LEU A 158 -1.04 -11.96 10.39
C LEU A 158 0.04 -13.01 10.65
N PHE A 159 0.77 -13.43 9.61
CA PHE A 159 1.91 -14.34 9.75
C PHE A 159 3.07 -13.68 10.52
N ILE A 160 3.36 -12.42 10.24
CA ILE A 160 4.34 -11.61 10.98
C ILE A 160 3.97 -11.47 12.46
N GLU A 161 2.72 -11.11 12.76
CA GLU A 161 2.19 -10.94 14.13
C GLU A 161 2.37 -12.21 14.97
N HIS A 162 2.27 -13.38 14.34
CA HIS A 162 2.44 -14.67 15.00
C HIS A 162 3.90 -15.19 14.96
N GLY A 163 4.85 -14.29 14.71
CA GLY A 163 6.28 -14.56 14.76
C GLY A 163 6.78 -15.46 13.66
N LEU A 164 6.12 -15.43 12.48
CA LEU A 164 6.43 -16.29 11.33
C LEU A 164 6.26 -17.79 11.64
N SER A 165 5.37 -18.14 12.58
CA SER A 165 5.05 -19.52 12.95
C SER A 165 3.80 -20.00 12.22
N GLY A 166 3.96 -20.97 11.32
CA GLY A 166 2.84 -21.53 10.54
C GLY A 166 1.73 -22.14 11.40
N LYS A 167 2.10 -22.78 12.52
CA LYS A 167 1.14 -23.34 13.50
C LYS A 167 0.26 -22.24 14.11
N ARG A 168 0.88 -21.21 14.68
CA ARG A 168 0.17 -20.09 15.33
C ARG A 168 -0.66 -19.29 14.33
N PHE A 169 -0.14 -19.11 13.11
CA PHE A 169 -0.87 -18.48 12.01
C PHE A 169 -2.14 -19.27 11.62
N GLY A 170 -2.05 -20.60 11.48
CA GLY A 170 -3.20 -21.45 11.20
C GLY A 170 -4.25 -21.42 12.31
N GLU A 171 -3.81 -21.38 13.57
CA GLU A 171 -4.72 -21.18 14.72
C GLU A 171 -5.42 -19.81 14.66
N ALA A 172 -4.68 -18.74 14.32
CA ALA A 172 -5.22 -17.39 14.24
C ALA A 172 -6.24 -17.20 13.10
N LEU A 173 -6.02 -17.87 11.96
CA LEU A 173 -6.96 -17.90 10.84
C LEU A 173 -8.32 -18.51 11.23
N ARG A 174 -8.32 -19.48 12.15
CA ARG A 174 -9.56 -20.17 12.58
C ARG A 174 -10.35 -19.39 13.63
N ARG A 175 -9.72 -18.43 14.32
CA ARG A 175 -10.33 -17.68 15.45
C ARG A 175 -11.27 -16.56 15.04
N LYS A 176 -11.05 -15.94 13.88
CA LYS A 176 -11.87 -14.84 13.36
C LYS A 176 -12.10 -15.04 11.89
N SER A 177 -13.29 -14.69 11.42
CA SER A 177 -13.58 -14.75 9.98
C SER A 177 -12.68 -13.78 9.23
N TYR A 178 -12.35 -14.12 7.98
CA TYR A 178 -11.61 -13.24 7.08
C TYR A 178 -12.28 -11.87 6.98
N TRP A 179 -13.61 -11.84 6.83
CA TRP A 179 -14.34 -10.59 6.62
C TRP A 179 -14.38 -9.67 7.84
N GLU A 180 -14.32 -10.23 9.05
CA GLU A 180 -14.20 -9.43 10.28
C GLU A 180 -12.87 -8.65 10.36
N ARG A 181 -11.84 -9.15 9.67
CA ARG A 181 -10.52 -8.52 9.58
C ARG A 181 -10.43 -7.61 8.34
N ALA A 182 -10.95 -8.07 7.21
CA ALA A 182 -10.83 -7.39 5.93
C ALA A 182 -11.67 -6.12 5.85
N ILE A 183 -12.93 -6.13 6.32
CA ILE A 183 -13.83 -4.96 6.20
C ILE A 183 -13.27 -3.72 6.92
N PRO A 184 -12.84 -3.79 8.20
CA PRO A 184 -12.25 -2.63 8.87
C PRO A 184 -10.99 -2.12 8.16
N LEU A 185 -10.13 -3.05 7.72
CA LEU A 185 -8.90 -2.74 6.99
C LEU A 185 -9.19 -2.03 5.67
N MET A 186 -10.17 -2.50 4.89
CA MET A 186 -10.60 -1.89 3.63
C MET A 186 -11.12 -0.47 3.81
N ILE A 187 -11.98 -0.24 4.82
CA ILE A 187 -12.51 1.10 5.11
C ILE A 187 -11.39 2.06 5.49
N ALA A 188 -10.47 1.62 6.37
CA ALA A 188 -9.32 2.41 6.77
C ALA A 188 -8.35 2.65 5.59
N ASN A 189 -8.21 1.67 4.70
CA ASN A 189 -7.41 1.76 3.48
C ASN A 189 -7.96 2.81 2.52
N TRP A 190 -9.25 2.77 2.19
CA TRP A 190 -9.83 3.62 1.16
C TRP A 190 -9.68 5.11 1.44
N VAL A 191 -9.80 5.54 2.71
CA VAL A 191 -9.62 6.95 3.07
C VAL A 191 -8.24 7.47 2.66
N VAL A 192 -7.20 6.66 2.81
CA VAL A 192 -5.82 7.04 2.50
C VAL A 192 -5.48 6.79 1.04
N TRP A 193 -5.84 5.61 0.55
CA TRP A 193 -5.34 5.10 -0.71
C TRP A 193 -6.15 5.54 -1.91
N VAL A 194 -7.44 5.85 -1.79
CA VAL A 194 -8.21 6.41 -2.92
C VAL A 194 -7.57 7.73 -3.41
N PRO A 195 -7.32 8.74 -2.55
CA PRO A 195 -6.62 9.95 -3.00
C PRO A 195 -5.20 9.66 -3.47
N SER A 196 -4.48 8.77 -2.78
CA SER A 196 -3.07 8.47 -3.10
C SER A 196 -2.91 7.82 -4.46
N VAL A 197 -3.74 6.82 -4.81
CA VAL A 197 -3.66 6.19 -6.14
C VAL A 197 -4.18 7.11 -7.24
N SER A 198 -5.15 8.00 -6.95
CA SER A 198 -5.52 9.04 -7.91
C SER A 198 -4.35 9.96 -8.24
N LEU A 199 -3.53 10.34 -7.25
CA LEU A 199 -2.29 11.09 -7.48
C LEU A 199 -1.26 10.27 -8.27
N VAL A 200 -1.17 8.97 -8.02
CA VAL A 200 -0.31 8.06 -8.81
C VAL A 200 -0.74 8.04 -10.27
N TYR A 201 -2.04 7.93 -10.55
CA TYR A 201 -2.56 7.87 -11.92
C TYR A 201 -2.47 9.20 -12.68
N LEU A 202 -2.14 10.31 -12.01
CA LEU A 202 -1.78 11.55 -12.68
C LEU A 202 -0.41 11.48 -13.37
N PHE A 203 0.46 10.55 -12.98
CA PHE A 203 1.78 10.39 -13.61
C PHE A 203 1.73 9.53 -14.88
N PRO A 204 2.66 9.75 -15.83
CA PRO A 204 2.88 8.83 -16.94
C PRO A 204 3.16 7.41 -16.44
N LEU A 205 2.69 6.41 -17.18
CA LEU A 205 2.75 4.99 -16.79
C LEU A 205 4.10 4.54 -16.20
N PRO A 206 5.28 4.90 -16.76
CA PRO A 206 6.57 4.46 -16.21
C PRO A 206 6.87 4.99 -14.80
N LEU A 207 6.22 6.08 -14.39
CA LEU A 207 6.43 6.78 -13.12
C LEU A 207 5.38 6.44 -12.05
N GLN A 208 4.30 5.76 -12.43
CA GLN A 208 3.24 5.38 -11.49
C GLN A 208 3.77 4.47 -10.37
N LEU A 209 4.58 3.47 -10.71
CA LEU A 209 5.17 2.57 -9.72
C LEU A 209 6.22 3.25 -8.83
N PRO A 210 7.21 4.02 -9.37
CA PRO A 210 8.10 4.83 -8.54
C PRO A 210 7.38 5.72 -7.52
N LEU A 211 6.32 6.41 -7.94
CA LEU A 211 5.54 7.27 -7.05
C LEU A 211 4.79 6.45 -5.99
N MET A 212 4.16 5.33 -6.39
CA MET A 212 3.51 4.42 -5.45
C MET A 212 4.49 3.93 -4.39
N ASN A 213 5.73 3.57 -4.77
CA ASN A 213 6.76 3.12 -3.85
C ASN A 213 7.14 4.21 -2.84
N LEU A 214 7.30 5.45 -3.28
CA LEU A 214 7.56 6.57 -2.38
C LEU A 214 6.41 6.76 -1.39
N ILE A 215 5.16 6.75 -1.89
CA ILE A 215 3.95 6.83 -1.07
C ILE A 215 3.89 5.68 -0.07
N LEU A 216 4.19 4.46 -0.49
CA LEU A 216 4.23 3.26 0.36
C LEU A 216 5.26 3.41 1.48
N ALA A 217 6.49 3.84 1.17
CA ALA A 217 7.51 4.04 2.19
C ALA A 217 7.09 5.11 3.20
N LEU A 218 6.59 6.25 2.73
CA LEU A 218 6.09 7.31 3.59
C LEU A 218 4.95 6.81 4.48
N TRP A 219 4.02 6.05 3.92
CA TRP A 219 2.95 5.43 4.69
C TRP A 219 3.50 4.51 5.79
N CYS A 220 4.41 3.60 5.46
CA CYS A 220 5.06 2.70 6.42
C CYS A 220 5.82 3.46 7.52
N LEU A 221 6.46 4.58 7.20
CA LEU A 221 7.14 5.43 8.17
C LEU A 221 6.12 6.13 9.06
N ILE A 222 5.13 6.80 8.48
CA ILE A 222 4.12 7.54 9.23
C ILE A 222 3.42 6.62 10.22
N ILE A 223 3.00 5.41 9.83
CA ILE A 223 2.40 4.46 10.79
C ILE A 223 3.39 4.07 11.90
N SER A 224 4.68 3.94 11.60
CA SER A 224 5.70 3.58 12.62
C SER A 224 5.94 4.70 13.64
N PHE A 225 5.93 5.96 13.19
CA PHE A 225 6.17 7.12 14.05
C PHE A 225 4.89 7.60 14.77
N PHE A 226 3.74 7.53 14.10
CA PHE A 226 2.44 7.99 14.60
C PHE A 226 1.59 6.90 15.25
N ALA A 227 1.97 5.62 15.18
CA ALA A 227 1.40 4.60 16.04
C ALA A 227 1.62 5.05 17.49
N LYS A 228 0.59 5.65 18.08
CA LYS A 228 0.53 5.98 19.49
C LYS A 228 0.72 4.66 20.23
N ASN A 229 1.57 4.70 21.26
CA ASN A 229 1.66 3.66 22.27
C ASN A 229 0.22 3.27 22.65
N GLY A 230 -0.18 2.06 22.25
CA GLY A 230 -1.33 1.40 22.84
C GLY A 230 -0.99 1.00 24.26
#